data_AF-K4KBD6-F1
#
_entry.id   AF-K4KBD6-F1
#
_cell.length_a   1.000
_cell.length_b   1.000
_cell.length_c   1.000
_cell.angle_alpha   90.00
_cell.angle_beta   90.00
_cell.angle_gamma   90.00
#
_symmetry.space_group_name_H-M   'P 1'
#
loop_
_entity.id
_entity.type
_entity.pdbx_description
1 polymer ?
#
loop_
_entity_poly.entity_id
_entity_poly.type
_entity_poly.pdbx_seq_one_letter_code
_entity_poly.pdbx_strand_id
1 'polypeptide(L)'
;LCLPRYSFRRLDTRDVEHNVSPGYNFRFAKYYRDLAGNEQRTLIKAYGIRFDIIVFGKAGKFDIIPTMINIGSGLALLGMATVLCDIIVLYCMKKRLYYREKKYKYVEDYEQGLASEL
;
A
#
# COMPACT_ATOMS: atom_id res chain seq x y z
N LEU A 1 5.99 25.86 -5.44
CA LEU A 1 5.41 26.41 -4.19
C LEU A 1 4.61 25.30 -3.51
N CYS A 2 4.78 25.06 -2.21
CA CYS A 2 3.94 24.12 -1.45
C CYS A 2 2.64 24.85 -1.10
N LEU A 3 1.54 24.52 -1.78
CA LEU A 3 0.24 25.17 -1.61
C LEU A 3 -0.81 24.16 -1.18
N PRO A 4 -1.73 24.52 -0.27
CA PRO A 4 -2.81 23.64 0.12
C PRO A 4 -3.78 23.44 -1.04
N ARG A 5 -4.27 22.21 -1.21
CA ARG A 5 -5.37 21.90 -2.13
C ARG A 5 -6.62 21.60 -1.33
N TYR A 6 -7.65 22.43 -1.52
CA TYR A 6 -8.94 22.23 -0.88
C TYR A 6 -9.79 21.26 -1.70
N SER A 7 -10.44 20.33 -1.02
CA SER A 7 -11.41 19.38 -1.58
C SER A 7 -12.53 19.20 -0.58
N PHE A 8 -13.76 19.06 -1.09
CA PHE A 8 -14.94 18.89 -0.26
C PHE A 8 -15.57 17.53 -0.58
N ARG A 9 -15.85 16.76 0.46
CA ARG A 9 -16.52 15.47 0.35
C ARG A 9 -17.50 15.30 1.51
N ARG A 10 -18.67 14.75 1.19
CA ARG A 10 -19.63 14.27 2.18
C ARG A 10 -19.12 12.96 2.79
N LEU A 11 -19.02 12.90 4.11
CA LEU A 11 -18.45 11.76 4.85
C LEU A 11 -19.49 10.72 5.28
N ASP A 12 -20.76 11.12 5.43
CA ASP A 12 -21.85 10.22 5.80
C ASP A 12 -22.39 9.41 4.60
N THR A 13 -22.79 8.17 4.86
CA THR A 13 -23.29 7.23 3.86
C THR A 13 -24.64 7.68 3.30
N ARG A 14 -24.76 7.71 1.98
CA ARG A 14 -26.01 8.03 1.25
C ARG A 14 -26.72 6.76 0.79
N ASP A 15 -26.83 5.76 1.67
CA ASP A 15 -27.49 4.49 1.33
C ASP A 15 -28.99 4.64 1.38
N VAL A 16 -29.62 4.59 0.20
CA VAL A 16 -31.08 4.75 0.05
C VAL A 16 -31.83 3.54 0.61
N GLU A 17 -31.23 2.35 0.57
CA GLU A 17 -31.84 1.10 1.06
C GLU A 17 -31.67 0.88 2.57
N HIS A 18 -30.64 1.46 3.22
CA HIS A 18 -30.31 1.24 4.63
C HIS A 18 -30.36 2.54 5.46
N ASN A 19 -31.49 3.23 5.40
CA ASN A 19 -31.72 4.57 5.96
C ASN A 19 -32.10 4.61 7.47
N VAL A 20 -31.51 3.76 8.32
CA VAL A 20 -31.83 3.75 9.76
C VAL A 20 -31.41 5.06 10.46
N SER A 21 -30.36 5.73 9.98
CA SER A 21 -29.94 7.05 10.43
C SER A 21 -29.45 7.90 9.24
N PRO A 22 -30.36 8.60 8.52
CA PRO A 22 -30.05 9.28 7.26
C PRO A 22 -29.23 10.56 7.41
N GLY A 23 -28.82 10.95 8.62
CA GLY A 23 -28.07 12.16 8.87
C GLY A 23 -27.54 12.28 10.30
N TYR A 24 -27.02 13.47 10.64
CA TYR A 24 -26.40 13.74 11.94
C TYR A 24 -27.37 14.47 12.87
N ASN A 25 -27.56 13.94 14.08
CA ASN A 25 -28.37 14.56 15.13
C ASN A 25 -27.73 14.34 16.51
N PHE A 26 -27.95 15.29 17.42
CA PHE A 26 -27.58 15.15 18.83
C PHE A 26 -28.64 15.77 19.74
N ARG A 27 -28.74 15.27 20.96
CA ARG A 27 -29.69 15.77 21.97
C ARG A 27 -28.94 16.36 23.14
N PHE A 28 -29.37 17.52 23.60
CA PHE A 28 -28.86 18.16 24.80
C PHE A 28 -30.03 18.73 25.61
N ALA A 29 -29.87 18.86 26.92
CA ALA A 29 -30.93 19.34 27.80
C ALA A 29 -30.46 20.60 28.55
N LYS A 30 -31.37 21.57 28.68
CA LYS A 30 -31.20 22.71 29.59
C LYS A 30 -31.98 22.40 30.86
N TYR A 31 -31.28 22.28 31.98
CA TYR A 31 -31.86 21.98 33.28
C TYR A 31 -32.12 23.28 34.05
N TYR A 32 -33.25 23.36 34.73
CA TYR A 32 -33.61 24.49 35.58
C TYR A 32 -34.51 24.02 36.73
N ARG A 33 -34.56 24.81 37.80
CA ARG A 33 -35.47 24.58 38.93
C ARG A 33 -36.57 25.61 38.89
N ASP A 34 -37.80 25.15 39.04
CA ASP A 34 -38.96 26.03 39.16
C ASP A 34 -38.98 26.73 40.52
N LEU A 35 -39.79 27.79 40.67
CA LEU A 35 -39.99 28.52 41.93
C LEU A 35 -40.47 27.61 43.08
N ALA A 36 -41.13 26.50 42.75
CA ALA A 36 -41.56 25.46 43.68
C ALA A 36 -40.45 24.45 44.06
N GLY A 37 -39.20 24.64 43.60
CA GLY A 37 -38.07 23.75 43.90
C GLY A 37 -38.00 22.46 43.06
N ASN A 38 -38.98 22.23 42.18
CA ASN A 38 -39.02 21.06 41.31
C ASN A 38 -37.99 21.16 40.19
N GLU A 39 -37.27 20.06 39.92
CA GLU A 39 -36.32 19.97 38.80
C GLU A 39 -37.05 19.77 37.48
N GLN A 40 -36.78 20.66 36.52
CA GLN A 40 -37.30 20.58 35.17
C GLN A 40 -36.18 20.62 34.14
N ARG A 41 -36.48 20.16 32.92
CA ARG A 41 -35.55 20.25 31.79
C ARG A 41 -36.26 20.53 30.48
N THR A 42 -35.65 21.37 29.66
CA THR A 42 -35.97 21.47 28.24
C THR A 42 -35.02 20.57 27.46
N LEU A 43 -35.52 19.46 26.91
CA LEU A 43 -34.75 18.60 26.02
C LEU A 43 -34.81 19.14 24.60
N ILE A 44 -33.64 19.41 24.01
CA ILE A 44 -33.49 19.94 22.65
C ILE A 44 -32.86 18.86 21.79
N LYS A 45 -33.47 18.59 20.63
CA LYS A 45 -32.91 17.73 19.58
C LYS A 45 -32.44 18.61 18.43
N ALA A 46 -31.13 18.67 18.21
CA ALA A 46 -30.52 19.47 17.16
C ALA A 46 -30.15 18.59 15.95
N TYR A 47 -30.35 19.17 14.78
CA TYR A 47 -29.99 18.61 13.48
C TYR A 47 -29.08 19.62 12.78
N GLY A 48 -27.99 19.15 12.20
CA GLY A 48 -27.01 20.04 11.57
C GLY A 48 -25.93 19.31 10.80
N ILE A 49 -25.09 20.08 10.12
CA ILE A 49 -23.96 19.57 9.35
C ILE A 49 -22.72 19.63 10.23
N ARG A 50 -22.01 18.51 10.33
CA ARG A 50 -20.69 18.45 10.96
C ARG A 50 -19.62 18.65 9.89
N PHE A 51 -18.78 19.67 10.05
CA PHE A 51 -17.63 19.91 9.19
C PHE A 51 -16.39 19.31 9.83
N ASP A 52 -15.88 18.22 9.25
CA ASP A 52 -14.60 17.63 9.64
C ASP A 52 -13.50 18.15 8.72
N ILE A 53 -12.55 18.91 9.29
CA ILE A 53 -11.41 19.46 8.56
C ILE A 53 -10.27 18.45 8.64
N ILE A 54 -10.06 17.69 7.56
CA ILE A 54 -9.01 16.68 7.46
C ILE A 54 -7.83 17.26 6.68
N VAL A 55 -6.69 17.41 7.34
CA VAL A 55 -5.46 17.94 6.75
C VAL A 55 -4.45 16.81 6.63
N PHE A 56 -4.05 16.49 5.39
CA PHE A 56 -3.00 15.52 5.10
C PHE A 56 -2.08 16.03 3.99
N GLY A 57 -0.82 15.64 4.05
CA GLY A 57 0.17 16.01 3.06
C GLY A 57 1.43 15.17 3.21
N LYS A 58 2.13 14.96 2.10
CA LYS A 58 3.46 14.34 2.07
C LYS A 58 4.41 15.32 1.40
N ALA A 59 5.48 15.69 2.10
CA ALA A 59 6.57 16.46 1.53
C ALA A 59 7.70 15.53 1.13
N GLY A 60 8.35 15.83 0.00
CA GLY A 60 9.56 15.16 -0.44
C GLY A 60 10.71 16.15 -0.48
N LYS A 61 11.85 15.75 0.09
CA LYS A 61 13.14 16.42 -0.10
C LYS A 61 14.09 15.41 -0.71
N PHE A 62 14.99 15.87 -1.58
CA PHE A 62 16.04 15.02 -2.10
C PHE A 62 16.92 14.49 -0.97
N ASP A 63 17.14 13.18 -0.98
CA ASP A 63 18.00 12.46 -0.06
C ASP A 63 18.79 11.41 -0.85
N ILE A 64 20.09 11.34 -0.59
CA ILE A 64 21.03 10.47 -1.29
C ILE A 64 20.84 9.00 -0.93
N ILE A 65 20.42 8.71 0.31
CA ILE A 65 20.24 7.33 0.80
C ILE A 65 19.13 6.60 0.01
N PRO A 66 17.88 7.09 -0.07
CA PRO A 66 16.84 6.43 -0.85
C PRO A 66 17.13 6.47 -2.36
N THR A 67 17.87 7.47 -2.83
CA THR A 67 18.28 7.53 -4.24
C THR A 67 19.23 6.38 -4.59
N MET A 68 20.26 6.15 -3.78
CA MET A 68 21.19 5.04 -3.99
C MET A 68 20.52 3.68 -3.88
N ILE A 69 19.59 3.51 -2.92
CA ILE A 69 18.80 2.27 -2.81
C ILE A 69 17.99 2.04 -4.09
N ASN A 70 17.29 3.06 -4.59
CA ASN A 70 16.49 2.94 -5.82
C ASN A 70 17.36 2.62 -7.05
N ILE A 71 18.56 3.20 -7.16
CA ILE A 71 19.52 2.87 -8.24
C ILE A 71 19.98 1.42 -8.11
N GLY A 72 20.40 1.01 -6.91
CA GLY A 72 20.83 -0.37 -6.64
C GLY A 72 19.72 -1.38 -6.95
N SER A 73 18.49 -1.11 -6.53
CA SER A 73 17.31 -1.93 -6.86
C SER A 73 17.04 -1.96 -8.37
N GLY A 74 17.15 -0.83 -9.06
CA GLY A 74 17.01 -0.76 -10.52
C GLY A 74 18.04 -1.61 -11.26
N LEU A 75 19.32 -1.54 -10.84
CA LEU A 75 20.39 -2.36 -11.41
C LEU A 75 20.20 -3.85 -11.13
N ALA A 76 19.75 -4.23 -9.93
CA ALA A 76 19.44 -5.62 -9.60
C ALA A 76 18.34 -6.19 -10.50
N LEU A 77 17.32 -5.40 -10.86
CA LEU A 77 16.25 -5.83 -11.77
C LEU A 77 16.76 -6.12 -13.19
N LEU A 78 17.83 -5.47 -13.66
CA LEU A 78 18.43 -5.79 -14.96
C LEU A 78 18.99 -7.21 -15.01
N GLY A 79 19.39 -7.77 -13.87
CA GLY A 79 19.81 -9.17 -13.76
C GLY A 79 18.68 -10.16 -14.06
N MET A 80 17.41 -9.80 -13.87
CA MET A 80 16.30 -10.68 -14.25
C MET A 80 16.13 -10.80 -15.77
N ALA A 81 16.52 -9.77 -16.52
CA ALA A 81 16.42 -9.80 -17.98
C ALA A 81 17.30 -10.89 -18.58
N THR A 82 18.51 -11.11 -18.04
CA THR A 82 19.42 -12.15 -18.55
C THR A 82 18.88 -13.55 -18.25
N VAL A 83 18.28 -13.76 -17.07
CA VAL A 83 17.62 -15.04 -16.72
C VAL A 83 16.44 -15.32 -17.64
N LEU A 84 15.61 -14.31 -17.93
CA LEU A 84 14.51 -14.44 -18.89
C LEU A 84 15.02 -14.76 -20.30
N CYS A 85 16.04 -14.05 -20.77
CA CYS A 85 16.68 -14.32 -22.05
C CYS A 85 17.23 -15.74 -22.12
N ASP A 86 17.87 -16.22 -21.04
CA ASP A 86 18.40 -17.58 -20.95
C ASP A 86 17.29 -18.64 -21.03
N ILE A 87 16.16 -18.41 -20.33
CA ILE A 87 15.00 -19.31 -20.41
C ILE A 87 14.47 -19.37 -21.85
N ILE A 88 14.33 -18.23 -22.51
CA ILE A 88 13.82 -18.17 -23.89
C ILE A 88 14.77 -18.91 -24.85
N VAL A 89 16.07 -18.67 -24.75
CA VAL A 89 17.08 -19.26 -25.64
C VAL A 89 17.21 -20.77 -25.43
N LEU A 90 17.20 -21.23 -24.17
CA LEU A 90 17.40 -22.64 -23.84
C LEU A 90 16.16 -23.51 -23.97
N TYR A 91 14.95 -22.95 -23.82
CA TYR A 91 13.72 -23.75 -23.79
C TYR A 91 12.77 -23.49 -24.95
N CYS A 92 12.67 -22.24 -25.44
CA CYS A 92 11.65 -21.84 -26.42
C CYS A 92 12.15 -21.80 -27.87
N MET A 93 13.46 -21.60 -28.11
CA MET A 93 14.00 -21.50 -29.48
C MET A 93 14.09 -22.86 -30.18
N LYS A 94 13.82 -22.88 -31.50
CA LYS A 94 13.94 -24.09 -32.34
C LYS A 94 15.35 -24.73 -32.31
N LYS A 95 16.41 -23.93 -32.16
CA LYS A 95 17.81 -24.40 -32.05
C LYS A 95 18.29 -24.58 -30.60
N ARG A 96 17.39 -24.84 -29.65
CA ARG A 96 17.72 -24.95 -28.21
C ARG A 96 18.88 -25.89 -27.87
N LEU A 97 18.98 -27.05 -28.54
CA LEU A 97 20.02 -28.06 -28.27
C LEU A 97 21.43 -27.50 -28.56
N TYR A 98 21.57 -26.78 -29.68
CA TYR A 98 22.82 -26.11 -30.05
C TYR A 98 23.26 -25.07 -29.01
N TYR A 99 22.34 -24.24 -28.51
CA TYR A 99 22.66 -23.26 -27.47
C TYR A 99 22.97 -23.92 -26.12
N ARG A 100 22.32 -25.05 -25.80
CA ARG A 100 22.56 -25.80 -24.56
C ARG A 100 23.95 -26.42 -24.52
N GLU A 101 24.40 -27.03 -25.62
CA GLU A 101 25.75 -27.60 -25.75
C GLU A 101 26.86 -26.55 -25.69
N LYS A 102 26.60 -25.33 -26.17
CA LYS A 102 27.57 -24.23 -26.08
C LYS A 102 27.64 -23.59 -24.68
N LYS A 103 26.55 -23.64 -23.92
CA LYS A 103 26.47 -23.06 -22.57
C LYS A 103 26.96 -24.02 -21.48
N TYR A 104 26.59 -25.29 -21.56
CA TYR A 104 26.90 -26.29 -20.52
C TYR A 104 27.97 -27.26 -21.01
N LYS A 105 29.07 -27.35 -20.27
CA LYS A 105 30.07 -28.41 -20.43
C LYS A 105 29.93 -29.36 -19.25
N TYR A 106 29.53 -30.60 -19.53
CA TYR A 106 29.46 -31.64 -18.51
C TYR A 106 30.89 -32.11 -18.19
N VAL A 107 31.20 -32.18 -16.90
CA VAL A 107 32.47 -32.74 -16.39
C VAL A 107 32.06 -33.90 -15.49
N GLU A 108 32.68 -35.06 -15.68
CA GLU A 108 32.50 -36.20 -14.76
C GLU A 108 33.35 -35.94 -13.51
N ASP A 109 32.74 -36.10 -12.33
CA ASP A 109 33.50 -36.04 -11.08
C ASP A 109 34.50 -37.19 -11.10
N TYR A 110 35.80 -36.85 -11.13
CA TYR A 110 36.85 -37.82 -10.85
C TYR A 110 36.65 -38.25 -9.38
N GLU A 111 36.01 -39.39 -9.17
CA GLU A 111 36.11 -40.10 -7.90
C GLU A 111 37.60 -40.27 -7.57
N GLN A 112 38.05 -39.55 -6.55
CA GLN A 112 38.95 -40.04 -5.51
C GLN A 112 39.97 -41.10 -5.95
N GLY A 113 40.94 -40.69 -6.77
CA GLY A 113 42.17 -41.44 -7.05
C GLY A 113 43.16 -41.49 -5.87
N LEU A 114 42.68 -41.80 -4.66
CA LEU A 114 43.52 -42.01 -3.47
C LEU A 114 42.98 -43.12 -2.54
N ALA A 115 42.54 -44.24 -3.12
CA ALA A 115 42.25 -45.47 -2.37
C ALA A 115 42.74 -46.74 -3.08
N SER A 116 43.70 -46.61 -4.00
CA SER A 116 44.35 -47.75 -4.67
C SER A 116 45.88 -47.68 -4.66
N GLU A 117 46.47 -46.93 -3.73
CA GLU A 117 47.92 -46.96 -3.43
C GLU A 117 48.17 -46.91 -1.90
N LEU A 118 47.45 -47.74 -1.13
CA LEU A 118 47.95 -48.23 0.16
C LEU A 118 47.46 -49.64 0.47
#